data_AF-A0A7C9CCI6-F1
#
_entry.id   AF-A0A7C9CCI6-F1
#
_cell.length_a   1.000
_cell.length_b   1.000
_cell.length_c   1.000
_cell.angle_alpha   90.00
_cell.angle_beta   90.00
_cell.angle_gamma   90.00
#
_symmetry.space_group_name_H-M   'P 1'
#
loop_
_entity.id
_entity.type
_entity.pdbx_description
1 polymer ?
#
loop_
_entity_poly.entity_id
_entity_poly.type
_entity_poly.pdbx_seq_one_letter_code
_entity_poly.pdbx_strand_id
1 'polypeptide(L)'
;SLSLSLSLSLSLSLSPRIEASSSPTMASNAEKLEKLKSDVSGLSQISDNEKSGFINLVSRYLSGEAQHVEWSKIQTPTDEVVVPYDTLASPPEDAAKTKELLDKLVVLKLNGGLGTTMGCTGPKSVIEVRNGLTFLDLIV
;
A
#
# COMPACT_ATOMS: atom_id res chain seq x y z
N SER A 1 33.08 -3.07 35.56
CA SER A 1 32.22 -2.08 34.90
C SER A 1 31.67 -2.72 33.65
N LEU A 2 30.34 -2.96 33.60
CA LEU A 2 29.67 -3.77 32.60
C LEU A 2 29.67 -3.08 31.22
N SER A 3 29.99 -3.82 30.17
CA SER A 3 29.57 -3.51 28.81
C SER A 3 28.90 -4.76 28.25
N LEU A 4 27.56 -4.75 28.25
CA LEU A 4 26.73 -5.76 27.59
C LEU A 4 26.68 -5.39 26.10
N SER A 5 27.32 -6.20 25.25
CA SER A 5 27.07 -6.18 23.81
C SER A 5 25.86 -7.07 23.51
N LEU A 6 24.72 -6.46 23.18
CA LEU A 6 23.51 -7.16 22.77
C LEU A 6 23.58 -7.42 21.26
N SER A 7 24.04 -8.62 20.87
CA SER A 7 23.92 -9.09 19.49
C SER A 7 22.46 -9.43 19.19
N LEU A 8 21.80 -8.61 18.37
CA LEU A 8 20.45 -8.89 17.89
C LEU A 8 20.53 -9.78 16.64
N SER A 9 20.56 -11.10 16.85
CA SER A 9 20.38 -12.07 15.76
C SER A 9 18.92 -12.05 15.31
N LEU A 10 18.64 -11.37 14.20
CA LEU A 10 17.32 -11.38 13.57
C LEU A 10 17.15 -12.67 12.76
N SER A 11 16.70 -13.73 13.43
CA SER A 11 16.28 -14.97 12.79
C SER A 11 15.01 -14.71 11.98
N LEU A 12 15.14 -14.40 10.68
CA LEU A 12 14.00 -14.48 9.76
C LEU A 12 13.62 -15.96 9.61
N SER A 13 12.68 -16.41 10.43
CA SER A 13 11.92 -17.62 10.18
C SER A 13 11.09 -17.39 8.92
N LEU A 14 11.58 -17.88 7.77
CA LEU A 14 10.78 -18.00 6.56
C LEU A 14 9.65 -19.00 6.87
N SER A 15 8.44 -18.49 7.03
CA SER A 15 7.22 -19.31 7.02
C SER A 15 7.19 -20.17 5.76
N PRO A 16 6.63 -21.40 5.83
CA PRO A 16 6.64 -22.33 4.72
C PRO A 16 5.96 -21.75 3.49
N ARG A 17 6.64 -21.95 2.36
CA ARG A 17 6.16 -21.77 0.98
C ARG A 17 4.73 -22.27 0.86
N ILE A 18 3.81 -21.41 0.42
CA ILE A 18 2.47 -21.82 0.00
C ILE A 18 2.67 -22.82 -1.14
N GLU A 19 2.52 -24.11 -0.85
CA GLU A 19 2.37 -25.13 -1.87
C GLU A 19 1.10 -24.81 -2.65
N ALA A 20 1.24 -24.64 -3.96
CA ALA A 20 0.13 -24.48 -4.87
C ALA A 20 -0.75 -25.75 -4.82
N SER A 21 -1.78 -25.71 -3.98
CA SER A 21 -2.86 -26.69 -4.00
C SER A 21 -3.57 -26.59 -5.36
N SER A 22 -3.47 -27.65 -6.17
CA SER A 22 -4.25 -27.96 -7.37
C SER A 22 -4.77 -26.75 -8.16
N SER A 23 -4.03 -26.31 -9.17
CA SER A 23 -4.49 -25.28 -10.11
C SER A 23 -5.83 -25.68 -10.75
N PRO A 24 -6.93 -24.93 -10.54
CA PRO A 24 -8.15 -25.12 -11.30
C PRO A 24 -7.87 -24.94 -12.80
N THR A 25 -8.51 -25.74 -13.64
CA THR A 25 -8.37 -25.63 -15.10
C THR A 25 -8.83 -24.24 -15.57
N MET A 26 -8.20 -23.69 -16.60
CA MET A 26 -8.56 -22.39 -17.20
C MET A 26 -10.07 -22.29 -17.51
N ALA A 27 -10.69 -23.41 -17.90
CA ALA A 27 -12.12 -23.51 -18.13
C ALA A 27 -12.95 -23.23 -16.85
N SER A 28 -12.55 -23.80 -15.70
CA SER A 28 -13.22 -23.55 -14.41
C SER A 28 -13.08 -22.10 -13.95
N ASN A 29 -11.95 -21.45 -14.26
CA ASN A 29 -11.74 -20.04 -13.93
C ASN A 29 -12.59 -19.09 -14.78
N ALA A 30 -12.76 -19.41 -16.07
CA ALA A 30 -13.65 -18.65 -16.95
C ALA A 30 -15.11 -18.71 -16.48
N GLU A 31 -15.61 -19.89 -16.08
CA GLU A 31 -16.97 -20.04 -15.54
C GLU A 31 -17.18 -19.24 -14.24
N LYS A 32 -16.20 -19.27 -13.32
CA LYS A 32 -16.24 -18.47 -12.09
C LYS A 32 -16.27 -16.97 -12.37
N LEU A 33 -15.52 -16.51 -13.37
CA LEU A 33 -15.48 -15.10 -13.74
C LEU A 33 -16.82 -14.63 -14.34
N GLU A 34 -17.44 -15.42 -15.21
CA GLU A 34 -18.75 -15.08 -15.78
C GLU A 34 -19.84 -15.02 -14.70
N LYS A 35 -19.83 -15.98 -13.76
CA LYS A 35 -20.71 -15.93 -12.59
C LYS A 35 -20.48 -14.65 -11.77
N LEU A 36 -19.22 -14.31 -11.48
CA LEU A 36 -18.87 -13.13 -10.69
C LEU A 36 -19.30 -11.82 -11.38
N LYS A 37 -19.16 -11.71 -12.71
CA LYS A 37 -19.65 -10.56 -13.48
C LYS A 37 -21.15 -10.39 -13.31
N SER A 38 -21.90 -11.49 -13.37
CA SER A 38 -23.36 -11.47 -13.16
C SER A 38 -23.70 -10.99 -11.74
N ASP A 39 -23.07 -11.55 -10.71
CA ASP A 39 -23.30 -11.17 -9.32
C ASP A 39 -22.98 -9.68 -9.06
N VAL A 40 -21.85 -9.19 -9.58
CA VAL A 40 -21.41 -7.79 -9.42
C VAL A 40 -22.31 -6.81 -10.18
N SER A 41 -22.87 -7.22 -11.32
CA SER A 41 -23.79 -6.37 -12.09
C SER A 41 -25.05 -6.02 -11.28
N GLY A 42 -25.52 -6.95 -10.44
CA GLY A 42 -26.70 -6.78 -9.59
C GLY A 42 -26.50 -5.91 -8.35
N LEU A 43 -25.25 -5.53 -8.01
CA LEU A 43 -24.97 -4.69 -6.85
C LEU A 43 -25.39 -3.24 -7.13
N SER A 44 -26.36 -2.72 -6.38
CA SER A 44 -26.84 -1.33 -6.52
C SER A 44 -26.08 -0.34 -5.65
N GLN A 45 -25.27 -0.82 -4.69
CA GLN A 45 -24.56 0.02 -3.72
C GLN A 45 -23.21 0.54 -4.21
N ILE A 46 -22.73 0.07 -5.36
CA ILE A 46 -21.44 0.45 -5.93
C ILE A 46 -21.60 1.01 -7.34
N SER A 47 -20.73 1.93 -7.70
CA SER A 47 -20.69 2.57 -9.01
C SER A 47 -20.21 1.61 -10.11
N ASP A 48 -20.52 1.94 -11.37
CA ASP A 48 -20.05 1.16 -12.53
C ASP A 48 -18.51 1.16 -12.66
N ASN A 49 -17.85 2.21 -12.18
CA ASN A 49 -16.39 2.28 -12.12
C ASN A 49 -15.81 1.29 -11.10
N GLU A 50 -16.44 1.15 -9.93
CA GLU A 50 -16.03 0.16 -8.92
C GLU A 50 -16.28 -1.27 -9.40
N LYS A 51 -17.44 -1.51 -10.03
CA LYS A 51 -17.77 -2.81 -10.64
C LYS A 51 -16.73 -3.21 -11.68
N SER A 52 -16.46 -2.33 -12.65
CA SER A 52 -15.49 -2.59 -13.71
C SER A 52 -14.06 -2.75 -13.18
N GLY A 53 -13.64 -1.89 -12.24
CA GLY A 53 -12.34 -2.01 -11.58
C GLY A 53 -12.16 -3.33 -10.85
N PHE A 54 -13.17 -3.77 -10.09
CA PHE A 54 -13.16 -5.04 -9.39
C PHE A 54 -13.07 -6.23 -10.35
N ILE A 55 -13.92 -6.27 -11.39
CA ILE A 55 -13.89 -7.34 -12.38
C ILE A 55 -12.54 -7.40 -13.11
N ASN A 56 -11.95 -6.26 -13.45
CA ASN A 56 -10.62 -6.20 -14.08
C ASN A 56 -9.54 -6.79 -13.17
N LEU A 57 -9.61 -6.53 -11.86
CA LEU A 57 -8.65 -7.05 -10.88
C LEU A 57 -8.79 -8.57 -10.72
N VAL A 58 -10.01 -9.08 -10.60
CA VAL A 58 -10.26 -10.52 -10.46
C VAL A 58 -9.94 -11.27 -11.76
N SER A 59 -10.20 -10.68 -12.91
CA SER A 59 -9.84 -11.26 -14.21
C SER A 59 -8.33 -11.51 -14.30
N ARG A 60 -7.50 -10.53 -13.90
CA ARG A 60 -6.03 -10.68 -13.85
C ARG A 60 -5.57 -11.70 -12.81
N TYR A 61 -6.26 -11.80 -11.68
CA TYR A 61 -5.97 -12.81 -10.68
C TYR A 61 -6.22 -14.23 -11.23
N LEU A 62 -7.34 -14.43 -11.94
CA LEU A 62 -7.74 -15.73 -12.48
C LEU A 62 -6.99 -16.13 -13.76
N SER A 63 -6.48 -15.18 -14.54
CA SER A 63 -5.67 -15.47 -15.73
C SER A 63 -4.35 -16.15 -15.36
N GLY A 64 -3.90 -16.02 -14.11
CA GLY A 64 -2.63 -16.58 -13.66
C GLY A 64 -1.41 -15.93 -14.31
N GLU A 65 -1.61 -14.84 -15.07
CA GLU A 65 -0.55 -14.02 -15.66
C GLU A 65 0.12 -13.20 -14.55
N ALA A 66 0.94 -13.88 -13.75
CA ALA A 66 1.87 -13.21 -12.88
C ALA A 66 3.07 -12.77 -13.72
N GLN A 67 3.37 -11.47 -13.73
CA GLN A 67 4.69 -11.01 -14.14
C GLN A 67 5.69 -11.56 -13.13
N HIS A 68 6.35 -12.65 -13.49
CA HIS A 68 7.37 -13.24 -12.65
C HIS A 68 8.58 -12.30 -12.66
N VAL A 69 8.98 -11.85 -11.48
CA VAL A 69 10.20 -11.05 -11.34
C VAL A 69 11.38 -11.98 -11.55
N GLU A 70 12.14 -11.74 -12.62
CA GLU A 70 13.38 -12.45 -12.87
C GLU A 70 14.47 -11.86 -11.98
N TRP A 71 14.87 -12.60 -10.94
CA TRP A 71 15.81 -12.13 -9.92
C TRP A 71 17.13 -11.63 -10.50
N SER A 72 17.62 -12.27 -11.56
CA SER A 72 18.85 -11.91 -12.26
C SER A 72 18.82 -10.52 -12.91
N LYS A 73 17.62 -9.95 -13.13
CA LYS A 73 17.45 -8.62 -13.73
C LYS A 73 17.33 -7.51 -12.69
N ILE A 74 17.29 -7.83 -11.40
CA ILE A 74 17.23 -6.85 -10.33
C ILE A 74 18.62 -6.22 -10.15
N GLN A 75 18.67 -4.90 -10.07
CA GLN A 75 19.89 -4.12 -9.84
C GLN A 75 19.64 -3.09 -8.75
N THR A 76 20.69 -2.71 -8.01
CA THR A 76 20.62 -1.61 -7.05
C THR A 76 20.37 -0.31 -7.82
N PRO A 77 19.37 0.50 -7.43
CA PRO A 77 19.14 1.81 -8.04
C PRO A 77 20.37 2.71 -7.86
N THR A 78 20.61 3.59 -8.83
CA THR A 78 21.68 4.58 -8.73
C THR A 78 21.20 5.82 -7.95
N ASP A 79 22.14 6.67 -7.55
CA ASP A 79 21.85 7.92 -6.83
C ASP A 79 21.09 8.94 -7.69
N GLU A 80 21.02 8.75 -9.02
CA GLU A 80 20.15 9.55 -9.89
C GLU A 80 18.69 9.07 -9.86
N VAL A 81 18.46 7.79 -9.60
CA VAL A 81 17.11 7.20 -9.51
C VAL A 81 16.54 7.32 -8.10
N VAL A 82 17.38 7.09 -7.09
CA VAL A 82 17.04 7.24 -5.67
C VAL A 82 17.99 8.30 -5.08
N VAL A 83 17.62 9.56 -5.26
CA VAL A 83 18.44 10.71 -4.88
C VAL A 83 18.57 10.82 -3.36
N PRO A 84 19.80 10.89 -2.80
CA PRO A 84 20.00 11.14 -1.38
C PRO A 84 19.41 12.48 -0.94
N TYR A 85 18.70 12.51 0.20
CA TYR A 85 18.02 13.73 0.65
C TYR A 85 18.97 14.91 0.86
N ASP A 86 20.17 14.66 1.40
CA ASP A 86 21.15 15.70 1.73
C ASP A 86 21.74 16.40 0.49
N THR A 87 21.53 15.86 -0.72
CA THR A 87 21.97 16.48 -1.98
C THR A 87 20.90 17.35 -2.62
N LEU A 88 19.66 17.34 -2.09
CA LEU A 88 18.57 18.16 -2.60
C LEU A 88 18.83 19.65 -2.34
N ALA A 89 18.49 20.47 -3.34
CA ALA A 89 18.57 21.93 -3.19
C ALA A 89 17.64 22.40 -2.06
N SER A 90 18.14 23.31 -1.23
CA SER A 90 17.33 23.94 -0.19
C SER A 90 16.17 24.74 -0.81
N PRO A 91 15.03 24.84 -0.11
CA PRO A 91 13.90 25.62 -0.59
C PRO A 91 14.27 27.11 -0.74
N PRO A 92 13.56 27.88 -1.60
CA PRO A 92 13.79 29.31 -1.73
C PRO A 92 13.62 30.04 -0.40
N GLU A 93 14.57 30.91 -0.04
CA GLU A 93 14.44 31.78 1.13
C GLU A 93 13.33 32.82 0.97
N ASP A 94 12.99 33.15 -0.28
CA ASP A 94 11.90 34.07 -0.60
C ASP A 94 10.53 33.42 -0.34
N ALA A 95 9.78 34.03 0.57
CA ALA A 95 8.45 33.60 0.95
C ALA A 95 7.47 33.59 -0.24
N ALA A 96 7.62 34.50 -1.20
CA ALA A 96 6.75 34.56 -2.38
C ALA A 96 6.93 33.31 -3.26
N LYS A 97 8.18 32.92 -3.53
CA LYS A 97 8.49 31.70 -4.28
C LYS A 97 8.07 30.42 -3.55
N THR A 98 8.24 30.37 -2.23
CA THR A 98 7.76 29.23 -1.44
C THR A 98 6.24 29.10 -1.51
N LYS A 99 5.51 30.23 -1.45
CA LYS A 99 4.06 30.24 -1.62
C LYS A 99 3.63 29.70 -2.99
N GLU A 100 4.28 30.12 -4.08
CA GLU A 100 3.96 29.63 -5.43
C GLU A 100 4.14 28.11 -5.59
N LEU A 101 5.08 27.50 -4.85
CA LEU A 101 5.25 26.05 -4.81
C LEU A 101 4.13 25.38 -4.01
N LEU A 102 3.77 25.95 -2.86
CA LEU A 102 2.71 25.43 -1.99
C LEU A 102 1.32 25.55 -2.63
N ASP A 103 1.07 26.59 -3.41
CA ASP A 103 -0.19 26.78 -4.16
C ASP A 103 -0.44 25.65 -5.18
N LYS A 104 0.60 24.88 -5.54
CA LYS A 104 0.53 23.71 -6.44
C LYS A 104 0.50 22.37 -5.68
N LEU A 105 0.70 22.38 -4.37
CA LEU A 105 0.84 21.18 -3.56
C LEU A 105 -0.52 20.75 -2.99
N VAL A 106 -0.80 19.45 -3.09
CA VAL A 106 -1.94 18.82 -2.39
C VAL A 106 -1.39 17.79 -1.40
N VAL A 107 -1.86 17.85 -0.15
CA VAL A 107 -1.51 16.87 0.88
C VAL A 107 -2.64 15.85 1.00
N LEU A 108 -2.40 14.62 0.56
CA LEU A 108 -3.32 13.49 0.71
C LEU A 108 -2.83 12.57 1.83
N LYS A 109 -3.71 12.26 2.78
CA LYS A 109 -3.45 11.30 3.86
C LYS A 109 -4.35 10.07 3.69
N LEU A 110 -3.74 8.88 3.63
CA LEU A 110 -4.48 7.62 3.52
C LEU A 110 -5.13 7.29 4.87
N ASN A 111 -6.46 7.30 4.93
CA ASN A 111 -7.24 7.10 6.17
C ASN A 111 -8.17 5.86 6.12
N GLY A 112 -7.88 4.89 5.25
CA GLY A 112 -8.69 3.67 5.14
C GLY A 112 -8.42 2.63 6.25
N GLY A 113 -7.36 2.82 7.04
CA GLY A 113 -6.96 1.89 8.08
C GLY A 113 -7.76 2.04 9.38
N LEU A 114 -8.21 0.92 9.94
CA LEU A 114 -8.89 0.88 11.24
C LEU A 114 -7.90 0.66 12.40
N GLY A 115 -8.26 1.14 13.59
CA GLY A 115 -7.50 0.98 14.83
C GLY A 115 -7.68 -0.38 15.52
N THR A 116 -8.21 -1.39 14.83
CA THR A 116 -8.62 -2.67 15.44
C THR A 116 -7.46 -3.44 16.07
N THR A 117 -6.26 -3.38 15.50
CA THR A 117 -5.04 -3.97 16.09
C THR A 117 -4.69 -3.35 17.45
N MET A 118 -5.16 -2.13 17.72
CA MET A 118 -4.96 -1.43 18.99
C MET A 118 -6.21 -1.47 19.89
N GLY A 119 -7.20 -2.30 19.57
CA GLY A 119 -8.44 -2.43 20.35
C GLY A 119 -9.44 -1.30 20.14
N CYS A 120 -9.24 -0.42 19.15
CA CYS A 120 -10.15 0.67 18.84
C CYS A 120 -11.17 0.27 17.77
N THR A 121 -12.38 0.83 17.83
CA THR A 121 -13.49 0.53 16.92
C THR A 121 -13.60 1.46 15.71
N GLY A 122 -12.74 2.48 15.62
CA GLY A 122 -12.78 3.52 14.59
C GLY A 122 -11.55 3.58 13.68
N PRO A 123 -11.49 4.59 12.78
CA PRO A 123 -10.30 4.89 11.98
C PRO A 123 -9.07 5.06 12.85
N LYS A 124 -7.91 4.62 12.38
CA LYS A 124 -6.66 4.77 13.16
C LYS A 124 -6.32 6.23 13.46
N SER A 125 -6.77 7.15 12.61
CA SER A 125 -6.44 8.58 12.69
C SER A 125 -7.15 9.35 13.81
N VAL A 126 -8.25 8.83 14.36
CA VAL A 126 -8.99 9.47 15.48
C VAL A 126 -8.49 9.04 16.86
N ILE A 127 -7.40 8.28 16.90
CA ILE A 127 -6.78 7.84 18.14
C ILE A 127 -5.95 8.97 18.70
N GLU A 128 -6.13 9.24 20.00
CA GLU A 128 -5.32 10.20 20.74
C GLU A 128 -3.85 9.76 20.77
N VAL A 129 -2.96 10.67 20.38
CA VAL A 129 -1.50 10.44 20.31
C VAL A 129 -0.80 11.10 21.49
N ARG A 130 -1.10 12.38 21.74
CA ARG A 130 -0.52 13.15 22.84
C ARG A 130 -1.39 14.34 23.20
N ASN A 131 -1.44 14.67 24.48
CA ASN A 131 -2.08 15.90 25.00
C ASN A 131 -3.54 16.08 24.55
N GLY A 132 -4.33 15.01 24.46
CA GLY A 132 -5.71 15.10 23.96
C GLY A 132 -5.83 15.22 22.44
N LEU A 133 -4.72 15.24 21.69
CA LEU A 133 -4.72 15.44 20.23
C LEU A 133 -4.61 14.11 19.49
N THR A 134 -5.47 13.91 18.50
CA THR A 134 -5.44 12.76 17.60
C THR A 134 -4.44 12.93 16.47
N PHE A 135 -4.23 11.91 15.63
CA PHE A 135 -3.41 12.07 14.43
C PHE A 135 -3.99 13.11 13.47
N LEU A 136 -5.32 13.22 13.35
CA LEU A 136 -5.94 14.23 12.50
C LEU A 136 -5.71 15.64 13.06
N ASP A 137 -5.84 15.82 14.37
CA ASP A 137 -5.62 17.13 15.01
C ASP A 137 -4.19 17.63 14.88
N LEU A 138 -3.21 16.73 14.70
CA LEU A 138 -1.81 17.09 14.49
C LEU A 138 -1.47 17.44 13.03
N ILE A 139 -2.34 17.10 12.08
CA ILE A 139 -2.12 17.31 10.65
C ILE A 139 -2.86 18.56 10.15
N VAL A 140 -3.98 18.92 10.77
CA VAL A 140 -4.81 20.10 10.46
C VAL A 140 -4.21 21.35 11.10
#